data_AF-A0A5J4QVQ4-F1
#
_entry.id   AF-A0A5J4QVQ4-F1
#
_cell.length_a   1.000
_cell.length_b   1.000
_cell.length_c   1.000
_cell.angle_alpha   90.00
_cell.angle_beta   90.00
_cell.angle_gamma   90.00
#
_symmetry.space_group_name_H-M   'P 1'
#
loop_
_entity.id
_entity.type
_entity.pdbx_description
1 polymer ?
#
loop_
_entity_poly.entity_id
_entity_poly.type
_entity_poly.pdbx_seq_one_letter_code
_entity_poly.pdbx_strand_id
1 'polypeptide(L)'
;MIQIEQIKNYFPIQIQENSIFDKHILKEYLQLMIMDYLSSTPYIQKITFIGGTNLRLVKGIDRFSEDLDFDCKDLSKEEFIGMTNGVIRFLIRSGLRVEAKDKDNPKLTGLSPAEFEELSADFSFELEAYMSEYTFEGKERVRVYKPRKRSSLPTVKDKLFFILVFMKTNPLQEHHAASFGMTQPKANVHPFIHTLTSENAKTFRRITCKESI
;
A
#
# COMPACT_ATOMS: atom_id res chain seq x y z
N MET A 1 -17.66 -1.57 31.28
CA MET A 1 -17.30 -0.49 30.34
C MET A 1 -16.09 0.21 30.93
N ILE A 2 -15.00 0.33 30.18
CA ILE A 2 -13.75 0.92 30.70
C ILE A 2 -13.92 2.41 30.92
N GLN A 3 -13.48 2.91 32.08
CA GLN A 3 -13.53 4.33 32.42
C GLN A 3 -12.20 4.99 32.00
N ILE A 4 -12.26 6.14 31.35
CA ILE A 4 -11.05 6.82 30.84
C ILE A 4 -10.13 7.24 31.98
N GLU A 5 -10.69 7.55 33.14
CA GLU A 5 -9.99 7.90 34.37
C GLU A 5 -9.06 6.77 34.84
N GLN A 6 -9.43 5.51 34.58
CA GLN A 6 -8.58 4.35 34.91
C GLN A 6 -7.38 4.25 33.97
N ILE A 7 -7.53 4.69 32.72
CA ILE A 7 -6.46 4.65 31.70
C ILE A 7 -5.49 5.82 31.89
N LYS A 8 -6.00 7.02 32.22
CA LYS A 8 -5.18 8.23 32.40
C LYS A 8 -4.03 8.02 33.39
N ASN A 9 -4.25 7.24 34.44
CA ASN A 9 -3.23 6.95 35.46
C ASN A 9 -1.93 6.31 34.93
N TYR A 10 -1.94 5.75 33.71
CA TYR A 10 -0.77 5.18 33.06
C TYR A 10 0.05 6.19 32.23
N PHE A 11 -0.39 7.45 32.13
CA PHE A 11 0.28 8.52 31.37
C PHE A 11 0.93 9.55 32.29
N PRO A 12 1.92 10.35 31.84
CA PRO A 12 2.46 11.47 32.60
C PRO A 12 1.40 12.51 33.00
N ILE A 13 1.54 13.13 34.18
CA ILE A 13 0.56 14.10 34.76
C ILE A 13 0.15 15.19 33.76
N GLN A 14 1.12 15.69 32.98
CA GLN A 14 0.91 16.72 31.96
C GLN A 14 -0.07 16.30 30.86
N ILE A 15 -0.16 14.99 30.60
CA ILE A 15 -1.08 14.37 29.65
C ILE A 15 -2.42 14.05 30.33
N GLN A 16 -2.40 13.61 31.60
CA GLN A 16 -3.61 13.21 32.34
C GLN A 16 -4.62 14.35 32.50
N GLU A 17 -4.14 15.53 32.90
CA GLU A 17 -4.98 16.70 33.22
C GLU A 17 -5.47 17.44 31.98
N ASN A 18 -4.89 17.15 30.81
CA ASN A 18 -5.21 17.84 29.57
C ASN A 18 -6.13 16.98 28.68
N SER A 19 -7.41 17.33 28.67
CA SER A 19 -8.45 16.63 27.91
C SER A 19 -8.22 16.59 26.39
N ILE A 20 -7.32 17.41 25.85
CA ILE A 20 -6.92 17.35 24.43
C ILE A 20 -6.34 15.97 24.09
N PHE A 21 -5.69 15.30 25.05
CA PHE A 21 -5.07 14.00 24.83
C PHE A 21 -6.03 12.81 25.03
N ASP A 22 -7.24 13.01 25.54
CA ASP A 22 -8.18 11.93 25.86
C ASP A 22 -8.43 10.99 24.67
N LYS A 23 -8.59 11.57 23.47
CA LYS A 23 -8.76 10.81 22.23
C LYS A 23 -7.53 9.96 21.91
N HIS A 24 -6.33 10.49 22.14
CA HIS A 24 -5.07 9.80 21.87
C HIS A 24 -4.81 8.70 22.89
N ILE A 25 -5.11 8.94 24.16
CA ILE A 25 -5.07 7.94 25.24
C ILE A 25 -5.98 6.75 24.91
N LEU A 26 -7.23 7.02 24.52
CA LEU A 26 -8.17 5.97 24.13
C LEU A 26 -7.73 5.19 22.88
N LYS A 27 -7.11 5.88 21.90
CA LYS A 27 -6.54 5.22 20.72
C LYS A 27 -5.38 4.31 21.08
N GLU A 28 -4.44 4.78 21.91
CA GLU A 28 -3.29 3.99 22.35
C GLU A 28 -3.75 2.76 23.14
N TYR A 29 -4.76 2.92 24.00
CA TYR A 29 -5.40 1.80 24.68
C TYR A 29 -5.99 0.77 23.70
N LEU A 30 -6.72 1.22 22.67
CA LEU A 30 -7.25 0.34 21.63
C LEU A 30 -6.14 -0.39 20.85
N GLN A 31 -5.06 0.32 20.52
CA GLN A 31 -3.89 -0.26 19.84
C GLN A 31 -3.25 -1.35 20.69
N LEU A 32 -3.10 -1.12 22.00
CA LEU A 32 -2.58 -2.11 22.96
C LEU A 32 -3.50 -3.31 23.08
N MET A 33 -4.83 -3.12 23.11
CA MET A 33 -5.79 -4.24 23.09
C MET A 33 -5.64 -5.11 21.84
N ILE A 34 -5.51 -4.49 20.67
CA ILE A 34 -5.32 -5.23 19.40
C ILE A 34 -3.99 -5.99 19.44
N MET A 35 -2.94 -5.36 19.95
CA MET A 35 -1.62 -5.98 20.04
C MET A 35 -1.58 -7.16 21.03
N ASP A 36 -2.23 -7.02 22.18
CA ASP A 36 -2.40 -8.08 23.18
C ASP A 36 -3.09 -9.30 22.55
N TYR A 37 -4.24 -9.08 21.88
CA TYR A 37 -4.94 -10.13 21.17
C TYR A 37 -4.04 -10.79 20.10
N LEU A 38 -3.40 -10.01 19.22
CA LEU A 38 -2.54 -10.54 18.17
C LEU A 38 -1.38 -11.37 18.75
N SER A 39 -0.80 -10.94 19.87
CA SER A 39 0.29 -11.65 20.56
C SER A 39 -0.11 -13.06 21.03
N SER A 40 -1.40 -13.27 21.33
CA SER A 40 -1.96 -14.56 21.73
C SER A 40 -2.32 -15.49 20.56
N THR A 41 -2.14 -15.05 19.31
CA THR A 41 -2.52 -15.81 18.12
C THR A 41 -1.30 -16.35 17.38
N PRO A 42 -1.44 -17.44 16.59
CA PRO A 42 -0.35 -17.95 15.75
C PRO A 42 0.18 -16.93 14.73
N TYR A 43 -0.63 -15.91 14.38
CA TYR A 43 -0.25 -14.88 13.42
C TYR A 43 0.94 -14.03 13.87
N ILE A 44 1.23 -13.96 15.18
CA ILE A 44 2.34 -13.16 15.72
C ILE A 44 3.71 -13.56 15.12
N GLN A 45 3.87 -14.82 14.71
CA GLN A 45 5.09 -15.32 14.10
C GLN A 45 5.25 -14.87 12.63
N LYS A 46 4.17 -14.42 12.01
CA LYS A 46 4.08 -14.03 10.59
C LYS A 46 3.96 -12.52 10.37
N ILE A 47 3.89 -11.73 11.44
CA ILE A 47 3.78 -10.26 11.37
C ILE A 47 4.94 -9.62 12.14
N THR A 48 5.49 -8.55 11.58
CA THR A 48 6.52 -7.72 12.24
C THR A 48 5.94 -6.35 12.49
N PHE A 49 5.89 -5.92 13.76
CA PHE A 49 5.35 -4.62 14.14
C PHE A 49 6.34 -3.50 13.76
N ILE A 50 5.87 -2.54 12.95
CA ILE A 50 6.69 -1.45 12.39
C ILE A 50 5.96 -0.10 12.51
N GLY A 51 6.49 0.94 11.85
CA GLY A 51 5.83 2.24 11.74
C GLY A 51 5.90 3.10 12.99
N GLY A 52 5.08 4.16 12.99
CA GLY A 52 5.12 5.21 14.02
C GLY A 52 4.76 4.73 15.42
N THR A 53 3.82 3.80 15.53
CA THR A 53 3.34 3.28 16.82
C THR A 53 4.35 2.34 17.46
N ASN A 54 5.13 1.59 16.67
CA ASN A 54 6.28 0.83 17.18
C ASN A 54 7.34 1.78 17.78
N LEU A 55 7.58 2.93 17.14
CA LEU A 55 8.51 3.92 17.70
C LEU A 55 8.00 4.52 19.02
N ARG A 56 6.68 4.78 19.13
CA ARG A 56 6.05 5.26 20.37
C ARG A 56 6.13 4.22 21.49
N LEU A 57 5.62 3.02 21.26
CA LEU A 57 5.42 2.00 22.30
C LEU A 57 6.70 1.24 22.66
N VAL A 58 7.58 0.97 21.70
CA VAL A 58 8.77 0.12 21.90
C VAL A 58 10.05 0.94 22.00
N LYS A 59 10.17 2.03 21.23
CA LYS A 59 11.37 2.89 21.24
C LYS A 59 11.25 4.10 22.16
N GLY A 60 10.08 4.32 22.78
CA GLY A 60 9.87 5.36 23.78
C GLY A 60 9.86 6.78 23.19
N ILE A 61 9.53 6.96 21.91
CA ILE A 61 9.41 8.30 21.34
C ILE A 61 8.19 9.01 21.95
N ASP A 62 8.39 10.24 22.43
CA ASP A 62 7.33 11.02 23.07
C ASP A 62 6.40 11.74 22.08
N ARG A 63 5.75 10.96 21.20
CA ARG A 63 4.64 11.43 20.36
C ARG A 63 3.57 10.36 20.22
N PHE A 64 2.31 10.75 20.25
CA PHE A 64 1.23 9.82 19.89
C PHE A 64 1.31 9.41 18.43
N SER A 65 0.79 8.22 18.14
CA SER A 65 0.69 7.65 16.80
C SER A 65 -0.68 7.00 16.64
N GLU A 66 -1.26 7.06 15.45
CA GLU A 66 -2.67 6.69 15.23
C GLU A 66 -2.87 5.31 14.62
N ASP A 67 -1.90 4.83 13.84
CA ASP A 67 -2.04 3.63 13.01
C ASP A 67 -1.26 2.43 13.57
N LEU A 68 -1.69 1.21 13.26
CA LEU A 68 -0.89 0.00 13.49
C LEU A 68 -0.35 -0.50 12.15
N ASP A 69 0.97 -0.48 12.01
CA ASP A 69 1.65 -0.92 10.79
C ASP A 69 2.35 -2.26 11.03
N PHE A 70 2.13 -3.20 10.11
CA PHE A 70 2.75 -4.51 10.15
C PHE A 70 3.35 -4.85 8.79
N ASP A 71 4.57 -5.38 8.82
CA ASP A 71 5.11 -6.13 7.69
C ASP A 71 4.69 -7.60 7.81
N CYS A 72 4.19 -8.18 6.72
CA CYS A 72 3.64 -9.53 6.71
C CYS A 72 4.60 -10.49 6.00
N LYS A 73 5.03 -11.55 6.69
CA LYS A 73 5.95 -12.56 6.18
C LYS A 73 5.21 -13.87 5.97
N ASP A 74 5.18 -14.36 4.73
CA ASP A 74 4.54 -15.63 4.35
C ASP A 74 3.09 -15.78 4.87
N LEU A 75 2.38 -14.65 4.94
CA LEU A 75 0.99 -14.60 5.36
C LEU A 75 0.10 -14.71 4.12
N SER A 76 -0.65 -15.81 4.01
CA SER A 76 -1.60 -15.98 2.91
C SER A 76 -2.74 -14.97 3.00
N LYS A 77 -3.44 -14.73 1.90
CA LYS A 77 -4.61 -13.85 1.88
C LYS A 77 -5.70 -14.35 2.84
N GLU A 78 -5.92 -15.66 2.89
CA GLU A 78 -6.88 -16.32 3.77
C GLU A 78 -6.47 -16.18 5.24
N GLU A 79 -5.18 -16.31 5.55
CA GLU A 79 -4.64 -16.08 6.89
C GLU A 79 -4.79 -14.63 7.31
N PHE A 80 -4.48 -13.67 6.42
CA PHE A 80 -4.67 -12.24 6.66
C PHE A 80 -6.13 -11.91 6.96
N ILE A 81 -7.07 -12.41 6.15
CA ILE A 81 -8.52 -12.23 6.37
C ILE A 81 -8.95 -12.90 7.68
N GLY A 82 -8.41 -14.09 8.00
CA GLY A 82 -8.67 -14.78 9.26
C GLY A 82 -8.21 -13.97 10.47
N MET A 83 -7.01 -13.39 10.38
CA MET A 83 -6.41 -12.53 11.40
C MET A 83 -7.25 -11.27 11.64
N THR A 84 -7.59 -10.51 10.58
CA THR A 84 -8.36 -9.26 10.70
C THR A 84 -9.78 -9.54 11.23
N ASN A 85 -10.45 -10.60 10.76
CA ASN A 85 -11.73 -11.05 11.31
C ASN A 85 -11.63 -11.50 12.77
N GLY A 86 -10.49 -12.05 13.18
CA GLY A 86 -10.19 -12.37 14.56
C GLY A 86 -10.16 -11.12 15.44
N VAL A 87 -9.41 -10.09 15.01
CA VAL A 87 -9.32 -8.79 15.70
C VAL A 87 -10.71 -8.15 15.82
N ILE A 88 -11.48 -8.10 14.73
CA ILE A 88 -12.84 -7.52 14.74
C ILE A 88 -13.73 -8.23 15.76
N ARG A 89 -13.73 -9.58 15.76
CA ARG A 89 -14.52 -10.38 16.72
C ARG A 89 -14.06 -10.15 18.15
N PHE A 90 -12.76 -10.05 18.40
CA PHE A 90 -12.22 -9.76 19.73
C PHE A 90 -12.69 -8.40 20.25
N LEU A 91 -12.61 -7.35 19.43
CA LEU A 91 -13.04 -6.01 19.79
C LEU A 91 -14.56 -5.94 20.05
N ILE A 92 -15.38 -6.60 19.22
CA ILE A 92 -16.84 -6.70 19.45
C ILE A 92 -17.14 -7.42 20.76
N ARG A 93 -16.47 -8.54 21.04
CA ARG A 93 -16.63 -9.29 22.30
C ARG A 93 -16.18 -8.50 23.52
N SER A 94 -15.25 -7.56 23.33
CA SER A 94 -14.82 -6.62 24.36
C SER A 94 -15.83 -5.49 24.61
N GLY A 95 -16.99 -5.51 23.92
CA GLY A 95 -18.07 -4.54 24.09
C GLY A 95 -17.94 -3.29 23.23
N LEU A 96 -17.03 -3.27 22.24
CA LEU A 96 -16.84 -2.14 21.34
C LEU A 96 -17.75 -2.26 20.12
N ARG A 97 -18.21 -1.10 19.63
CA ARG A 97 -18.86 -1.01 18.32
C ARG A 97 -17.79 -0.88 17.25
N VAL A 98 -17.65 -1.91 16.41
CA VAL A 98 -16.59 -1.99 15.40
C VAL A 98 -17.21 -1.96 14.01
N GLU A 99 -16.64 -1.14 13.14
CA GLU A 99 -16.94 -1.11 11.71
C GLU A 99 -15.62 -1.27 10.95
N ALA A 100 -15.48 -2.35 10.19
CA ALA A 100 -14.33 -2.54 9.31
C ALA A 100 -14.70 -2.01 7.92
N LYS A 101 -13.88 -1.10 7.41
CA LYS A 101 -13.98 -0.60 6.03
C LYS A 101 -12.73 -1.00 5.31
N ASP A 102 -12.89 -1.80 4.27
CA ASP A 102 -11.84 -1.96 3.29
C ASP A 102 -11.64 -0.59 2.64
N LYS A 103 -10.48 0.01 2.91
CA LYS A 103 -9.98 1.06 2.03
C LYS A 103 -9.48 0.32 0.81
N ASP A 104 -10.33 0.21 -0.21
CA ASP A 104 -9.79 0.20 -1.56
C ASP A 104 -8.77 1.34 -1.60
N ASN A 105 -7.53 1.04 -1.94
CA ASN A 105 -6.53 2.07 -2.17
C ASN A 105 -6.53 2.35 -3.68
N PRO A 106 -7.50 3.13 -4.22
CA PRO A 106 -7.48 3.50 -5.62
C PRO A 106 -6.26 4.38 -5.95
N LYS A 107 -5.52 4.84 -4.93
CA LYS A 107 -4.31 5.65 -5.08
C LYS A 107 -3.04 4.81 -5.15
N LEU A 108 -3.08 3.55 -5.60
CA LEU A 108 -1.87 2.79 -5.91
C LEU A 108 -0.96 3.49 -6.94
N THR A 109 -1.51 4.44 -7.70
CA THR A 109 -0.80 5.29 -8.67
C THR A 109 -0.54 6.71 -8.19
N GLY A 110 -1.14 7.14 -7.05
CA GLY A 110 -1.11 8.54 -6.60
C GLY A 110 -2.03 9.49 -7.36
N LEU A 111 -2.76 9.03 -8.37
CA LEU A 111 -3.66 9.84 -9.20
C LEU A 111 -5.12 9.68 -8.79
N SER A 112 -5.92 10.73 -9.00
CA SER A 112 -7.38 10.60 -9.03
C SER A 112 -7.83 9.85 -10.30
N PRO A 113 -9.06 9.29 -10.33
CA PRO A 113 -9.58 8.63 -11.52
C PRO A 113 -9.56 9.52 -12.78
N ALA A 114 -9.88 10.81 -12.64
CA ALA A 114 -9.87 11.76 -13.75
C ALA A 114 -8.45 11.99 -14.29
N GLU A 115 -7.48 12.19 -13.39
CA GLU A 115 -6.07 12.34 -13.78
C GLU A 115 -5.51 11.07 -14.43
N PHE A 116 -5.92 9.89 -13.95
CA PHE A 116 -5.54 8.62 -14.55
C PHE A 116 -6.09 8.47 -15.97
N GLU A 117 -7.35 8.87 -16.21
CA GLU A 117 -7.96 8.84 -17.54
C GLU A 117 -7.27 9.80 -18.51
N GLU A 118 -6.99 11.04 -18.08
CA GLU A 118 -6.26 12.03 -18.88
C GLU A 118 -4.86 11.50 -19.25
N LEU A 119 -4.13 11.00 -18.25
CA LEU A 119 -2.80 10.43 -18.46
C LEU A 119 -2.84 9.17 -19.34
N SER A 120 -3.88 8.35 -19.22
CA SER A 120 -4.06 7.17 -20.07
C SER A 120 -4.26 7.52 -21.53
N ALA A 121 -4.87 8.67 -21.84
CA ALA A 121 -5.01 9.14 -23.21
C ALA A 121 -3.64 9.50 -23.79
N ASP A 122 -2.85 10.32 -23.08
CA ASP A 122 -1.50 10.71 -23.48
C ASP A 122 -0.57 9.47 -23.64
N PHE A 123 -0.59 8.57 -22.65
CA PHE A 123 0.21 7.35 -22.64
C PHE A 123 -0.12 6.41 -23.80
N SER A 124 -1.37 6.41 -24.30
CA SER A 124 -1.77 5.51 -25.40
C SER A 124 -0.97 5.77 -26.68
N PHE A 125 -0.75 7.04 -27.02
CA PHE A 125 0.00 7.46 -28.21
C PHE A 125 1.48 7.10 -28.09
N GLU A 126 2.09 7.40 -26.94
CA GLU A 126 3.51 7.08 -26.69
C GLU A 126 3.75 5.57 -26.67
N LEU A 127 2.84 4.81 -26.05
CA LEU A 127 2.89 3.36 -26.03
C LEU A 127 2.77 2.77 -27.44
N GLU A 128 1.90 3.31 -28.29
CA GLU A 128 1.75 2.84 -29.66
C GLU A 128 3.00 3.12 -30.50
N ALA A 129 3.54 4.34 -30.40
CA ALA A 129 4.80 4.72 -31.05
C ALA A 129 5.94 3.79 -30.62
N TYR A 130 6.11 3.58 -29.32
CA TYR A 130 7.13 2.68 -28.79
C TYR A 130 6.92 1.23 -29.25
N MET A 131 5.68 0.72 -29.18
CA MET A 131 5.36 -0.65 -29.57
C MET A 131 5.48 -0.90 -31.07
N SER A 132 5.58 0.14 -31.89
CA SER A 132 5.88 0.00 -33.32
C SER A 132 7.35 -0.39 -33.56
N GLU A 133 8.27 0.09 -32.72
CA GLU A 133 9.71 -0.06 -32.89
C GLU A 133 10.34 -1.06 -31.93
N TYR A 134 9.80 -1.19 -30.71
CA TYR A 134 10.40 -1.95 -29.62
C TYR A 134 9.44 -2.94 -28.96
N THR A 135 10.02 -3.92 -28.28
CA THR A 135 9.36 -4.86 -27.37
C THR A 135 9.35 -4.31 -25.95
N PHE A 136 8.51 -4.84 -25.06
CA PHE A 136 8.51 -4.48 -23.64
C PHE A 136 9.86 -4.73 -22.94
N GLU A 137 10.71 -5.60 -23.50
CA GLU A 137 12.07 -5.85 -23.00
C GLU A 137 13.09 -4.81 -23.50
N GLY A 138 12.68 -3.81 -24.30
CA GLY A 138 13.58 -2.83 -24.90
C GLY A 138 14.28 -3.29 -26.18
N LYS A 139 13.99 -4.51 -26.68
CA LYS A 139 14.58 -5.02 -27.93
C LYS A 139 13.83 -4.50 -29.14
N GLU A 140 14.54 -4.21 -30.23
CA GLU A 140 13.93 -3.86 -31.52
C GLU A 140 12.95 -4.94 -31.99
N ARG A 141 11.84 -4.47 -32.55
CA ARG A 141 10.73 -5.28 -32.94
C ARG A 141 10.86 -5.70 -34.39
N VAL A 142 10.93 -7.01 -34.60
CA VAL A 142 10.92 -7.61 -35.96
C VAL A 142 9.50 -7.83 -36.49
N ARG A 143 8.49 -7.87 -35.61
CA ARG A 143 7.10 -8.21 -35.96
C ARG A 143 6.10 -7.22 -35.38
N VAL A 144 5.16 -6.79 -36.21
CA VAL A 144 4.04 -5.89 -35.84
C VAL A 144 3.38 -6.33 -34.54
N TYR A 145 3.20 -5.39 -33.62
CA TYR A 145 2.57 -5.63 -32.34
C TYR A 145 1.09 -5.99 -32.51
N LYS A 146 0.65 -7.08 -31.87
CA LYS A 146 -0.76 -7.47 -31.76
C LYS A 146 -1.09 -7.80 -30.30
N PRO A 147 -1.98 -7.05 -29.64
CA PRO A 147 -2.36 -7.32 -28.26
C PRO A 147 -3.03 -8.68 -28.14
N ARG A 148 -2.65 -9.46 -27.12
CA ARG A 148 -3.26 -10.75 -26.83
C ARG A 148 -4.29 -10.59 -25.72
N LYS A 149 -5.52 -11.06 -25.95
CA LYS A 149 -6.61 -11.05 -24.95
C LYS A 149 -6.25 -11.79 -23.64
N ARG A 150 -5.38 -12.80 -23.71
CA ARG A 150 -4.89 -13.59 -22.55
C ARG A 150 -3.54 -13.10 -22.01
N SER A 151 -3.16 -11.85 -22.27
CA SER A 151 -1.96 -11.27 -21.65
C SER A 151 -2.27 -10.80 -20.23
N SER A 152 -1.25 -10.74 -19.37
CA SER A 152 -1.37 -10.26 -17.99
C SER A 152 -1.79 -8.78 -17.90
N LEU A 153 -1.52 -7.99 -18.93
CA LEU A 153 -1.84 -6.56 -19.03
C LEU A 153 -2.49 -6.28 -20.41
N PRO A 154 -3.78 -6.61 -20.59
CA PRO A 154 -4.42 -6.61 -21.90
C PRO A 154 -4.70 -5.21 -22.45
N THR A 155 -5.01 -4.23 -21.59
CA THR A 155 -5.36 -2.88 -22.01
C THR A 155 -4.20 -1.88 -21.84
N VAL A 156 -4.33 -0.70 -22.46
CA VAL A 156 -3.42 0.43 -22.24
C VAL A 156 -3.46 0.87 -20.78
N LYS A 157 -4.66 0.92 -20.19
CA LYS A 157 -4.89 1.28 -18.79
C LYS A 157 -4.20 0.31 -17.84
N ASP A 158 -4.28 -1.00 -18.08
CA ASP A 158 -3.61 -2.00 -17.22
C ASP A 158 -2.09 -1.80 -17.23
N LYS A 159 -1.52 -1.49 -18.39
CA LYS A 159 -0.08 -1.23 -18.54
C LYS A 159 0.33 0.08 -17.85
N LEU A 160 -0.46 1.14 -17.99
CA LEU A 160 -0.20 2.39 -17.30
C LEU A 160 -0.27 2.19 -15.78
N PHE A 161 -1.33 1.52 -15.31
CA PHE A 161 -1.53 1.21 -13.91
C PHE A 161 -0.35 0.42 -13.34
N PHE A 162 0.07 -0.63 -14.05
CA PHE A 162 1.26 -1.43 -13.69
C PHE A 162 2.51 -0.56 -13.45
N ILE A 163 2.84 0.31 -14.41
CA ILE A 163 4.00 1.21 -14.30
C ILE A 163 3.86 2.19 -13.15
N LEU A 164 2.69 2.81 -13.00
CA LEU A 164 2.47 3.81 -11.96
C LEU A 164 2.55 3.19 -10.56
N VAL A 165 2.06 1.96 -10.38
CA VAL A 165 2.23 1.22 -9.13
C VAL A 165 3.72 0.95 -8.86
N PHE A 166 4.48 0.55 -9.88
CA PHE A 166 5.93 0.34 -9.74
C PHE A 166 6.66 1.62 -9.33
N MET A 167 6.41 2.72 -10.05
CA MET A 167 6.97 4.05 -9.80
C MET A 167 6.72 4.51 -8.37
N LYS A 168 5.45 4.42 -7.93
CA LYS A 168 5.04 4.93 -6.62
C LYS A 168 5.55 4.10 -5.46
N THR A 169 5.56 2.78 -5.60
CA THR A 169 5.84 1.86 -4.48
C THR A 169 7.26 1.32 -4.46
N ASN A 170 8.03 1.53 -5.53
CA ASN A 170 9.35 0.97 -5.77
C ASN A 170 9.52 -0.48 -5.25
N PRO A 171 8.61 -1.40 -5.63
CA PRO A 171 8.57 -2.73 -5.04
C PRO A 171 9.66 -3.63 -5.66
N LEU A 172 10.06 -4.68 -4.93
CA LEU A 172 10.84 -5.76 -5.56
C LEU A 172 10.04 -6.35 -6.73
N GLN A 173 10.76 -6.75 -7.80
CA GLN A 173 10.16 -7.29 -9.01
C GLN A 173 9.24 -8.50 -8.74
N GLU A 174 9.57 -9.32 -7.75
CA GLU A 174 8.76 -10.48 -7.32
C GLU A 174 7.41 -10.04 -6.73
N HIS A 175 7.41 -9.06 -5.82
CA HIS A 175 6.19 -8.52 -5.22
C HIS A 175 5.32 -7.80 -6.25
N HIS A 176 5.95 -7.08 -7.18
CA HIS A 176 5.23 -6.43 -8.27
C HIS A 176 4.57 -7.46 -9.20
N ALA A 177 5.30 -8.52 -9.56
CA ALA A 177 4.76 -9.60 -10.38
C ALA A 177 3.59 -10.31 -9.71
N ALA A 178 3.71 -10.63 -8.42
CA ALA A 178 2.67 -11.29 -7.63
C ALA A 178 1.39 -10.46 -7.56
N SER A 179 1.52 -9.14 -7.35
CA SER A 179 0.38 -8.21 -7.30
C SER A 179 -0.45 -8.19 -8.58
N PHE A 180 0.16 -8.54 -9.72
CA PHE A 180 -0.49 -8.54 -11.04
C PHE A 180 -0.67 -9.95 -11.62
N GLY A 181 -0.54 -11.01 -10.80
CA GLY A 181 -0.77 -12.38 -11.23
C GLY A 181 0.16 -12.84 -12.35
N MET A 182 1.41 -12.37 -12.36
CA MET A 182 2.41 -12.72 -13.35
C MET A 182 3.70 -13.25 -12.70
N THR A 183 4.55 -13.87 -13.50
CA THR A 183 5.86 -14.39 -13.05
C THR A 183 6.88 -13.25 -13.01
N GLN A 184 7.83 -13.28 -12.06
CA GLN A 184 8.88 -12.26 -11.91
C GLN A 184 9.54 -11.83 -13.25
N PRO A 185 9.98 -12.73 -14.16
CA PRO A 185 10.60 -12.31 -15.42
C PRO A 185 9.67 -11.46 -16.31
N LYS A 186 8.36 -11.66 -16.24
CA LYS A 186 7.36 -10.88 -17.00
C LYS A 186 7.14 -9.49 -16.42
N ALA A 187 7.47 -9.29 -15.15
CA ALA A 187 7.37 -8.00 -14.48
C ALA A 187 8.63 -7.13 -14.64
N ASN A 188 9.56 -7.51 -15.53
CA ASN A 188 10.72 -6.68 -15.82
C ASN A 188 10.29 -5.43 -16.62
N VAL A 189 9.99 -4.37 -15.89
CA VAL A 189 9.59 -3.07 -16.44
C VAL A 189 10.78 -2.15 -16.73
N HIS A 190 11.97 -2.47 -16.21
CA HIS A 190 13.10 -1.54 -16.20
C HIS A 190 13.53 -1.07 -17.60
N PRO A 191 13.63 -1.93 -18.64
CA PRO A 191 13.97 -1.46 -19.98
C PRO A 191 12.90 -0.53 -20.56
N PHE A 192 11.62 -0.87 -20.33
CA PHE A 192 10.49 -0.09 -20.82
C PHE A 192 10.39 1.27 -20.12
N ILE A 193 10.53 1.30 -18.79
CA ILE A 193 10.54 2.52 -18.00
C ILE A 193 11.73 3.39 -18.42
N HIS A 194 12.95 2.84 -18.48
CA HIS A 194 14.14 3.62 -18.83
C HIS A 194 14.03 4.28 -20.21
N THR A 195 13.52 3.56 -21.22
CA THR A 195 13.32 4.13 -22.57
C THR A 195 12.15 5.12 -22.65
N LEU A 196 11.12 4.97 -21.80
CA LEU A 196 10.06 5.98 -21.70
C LEU A 196 10.50 7.19 -20.89
N THR A 197 11.39 7.04 -19.91
CA THR A 197 11.93 8.14 -19.11
C THR A 197 13.09 8.86 -19.80
N SER A 198 13.68 8.30 -20.86
CA SER A 198 14.73 8.97 -21.62
C SER A 198 14.16 10.13 -22.44
N GLU A 199 14.36 11.34 -21.89
CA GLU A 199 14.25 12.71 -22.42
C GLU A 199 13.04 13.14 -23.29
N ASN A 200 12.32 12.28 -24.00
CA ASN A 200 11.35 12.70 -25.02
C ASN A 200 9.87 12.41 -24.70
N ALA A 201 9.54 11.67 -23.63
CA ALA A 201 8.16 11.45 -23.22
C ALA A 201 7.66 12.61 -22.34
N LYS A 202 6.92 13.55 -22.95
CA LYS A 202 6.28 14.67 -22.23
C LYS A 202 5.32 14.17 -21.14
N THR A 203 4.71 13.00 -21.37
CA THR A 203 3.74 12.36 -20.47
C THR A 203 4.41 11.88 -19.19
N PHE A 204 5.58 11.24 -19.27
CA PHE A 204 6.30 10.73 -18.11
C PHE A 204 6.96 11.82 -17.27
N ARG A 205 7.38 12.96 -17.86
CA ARG A 205 7.82 14.11 -17.07
C ARG A 205 6.71 14.67 -16.17
N ARG A 206 5.44 14.64 -16.61
CA ARG A 206 4.29 15.01 -15.77
C ARG A 206 4.09 14.04 -14.59
N ILE A 207 4.41 12.76 -14.80
CA ILE A 207 4.33 11.72 -13.76
C ILE A 207 5.45 11.92 -12.72
N THR A 208 6.71 12.02 -13.16
CA THR A 208 7.88 12.15 -12.25
C THR A 208 7.90 13.47 -11.49
N CYS A 209 7.42 14.58 -12.08
CA CYS A 209 7.39 15.88 -11.41
C CYS A 209 6.25 16.02 -10.38
N LYS A 210 5.17 15.23 -10.46
CA LYS A 210 4.10 15.26 -9.45
C LYS A 210 4.45 14.49 -8.18
N GLU A 211 5.35 13.51 -8.25
CA GLU A 211 5.82 12.74 -7.10
C GLU A 211 6.93 13.44 -6.27
N SER A 212 7.34 14.65 -6.67
CA SER A 212 8.40 15.45 -6.01
C SER A 212 7.86 16.54 -5.06
N ILE A 213 6.61 16.45 -4.60
CA ILE A 213 6.01 17.37 -3.61
C ILE A 213 5.44 16.58 -2.44
#